data_AF-A0A9P6GWW8-F1
#
_entry.id   AF-A0A9P6GWW8-F1
#
_cell.length_a   1.000
_cell.length_b   1.000
_cell.length_c   1.000
_cell.angle_alpha   90.00
_cell.angle_beta   90.00
_cell.angle_gamma   90.00
#
_symmetry.space_group_name_H-M   'P 1'
#
loop_
_entity.id
_entity.type
_entity.pdbx_description
1 polymer ?
#
loop_
_entity_poly.entity_id
_entity_poly.type
_entity_poly.pdbx_seq_one_letter_code
_entity_poly.pdbx_strand_id
1 'polypeptide(L)'
;MKLQEYKFRIEYVKGGDNIADGCNRIYCQPKIISRIIREISEETKEKILEEYHIPSGYCSVNTMKFLLKKNYMWDGIFKDIEKCVSKCSVCLKSGFKIRNTKKRVIIFPAYL
;
A
#
# COMPACT_ATOMS: atom_id res chain seq x y z
N MET A 1 -7.98 25.09 -29.09
CA MET A 1 -8.75 23.96 -28.50
C MET A 1 -10.15 24.03 -29.07
N LYS A 2 -10.59 23.03 -29.85
CA LYS A 2 -11.94 22.99 -30.45
C LYS A 2 -12.74 21.91 -29.75
N LEU A 3 -13.92 22.26 -29.23
CA LEU A 3 -14.84 21.32 -28.61
C LEU A 3 -15.57 20.54 -29.72
N GLN A 4 -15.67 19.22 -29.56
CA GLN A 4 -16.42 18.34 -30.47
C GLN A 4 -17.65 17.79 -29.74
N GLU A 5 -18.74 17.64 -30.47
CA GLU A 5 -19.97 17.04 -29.95
C GLU A 5 -19.78 15.53 -29.78
N TYR A 6 -19.97 15.04 -28.55
CA TYR A 6 -19.85 13.62 -28.23
C TYR A 6 -21.23 13.03 -28.00
N LYS A 7 -21.58 11.97 -28.74
CA LYS A 7 -22.81 11.22 -28.52
C LYS A 7 -22.55 10.17 -27.45
N PHE A 8 -23.18 10.33 -26.29
CA PHE A 8 -23.17 9.33 -25.23
C PHE A 8 -24.58 8.92 -24.86
N ARG A 9 -24.69 7.71 -24.31
CA ARG A 9 -25.91 7.16 -23.75
C ARG A 9 -25.66 6.89 -22.27
N ILE A 10 -26.54 7.42 -21.42
CA ILE A 10 -26.49 7.16 -19.98
C ILE A 10 -27.27 5.86 -19.73
N GLU A 11 -26.59 4.87 -19.18
CA GLU A 11 -27.22 3.60 -18.78
C GLU A 11 -27.09 3.43 -17.26
N TYR A 12 -28.18 3.02 -16.61
CA TYR A 12 -28.16 2.69 -15.19
C TYR A 12 -27.75 1.23 -15.01
N VAL A 13 -26.58 1.02 -14.40
CA VAL A 13 -26.10 -0.32 -14.04
C VAL A 13 -26.53 -0.62 -12.60
N LYS A 14 -27.48 -1.52 -12.44
CA LYS A 14 -27.96 -1.99 -11.13
C LYS A 14 -27.06 -3.12 -10.62
N GLY A 15 -26.48 -2.99 -9.42
CA GLY A 15 -25.77 -4.10 -8.77
C GLY A 15 -24.57 -3.66 -7.91
N GLY A 16 -24.11 -4.56 -7.05
CA GLY A 16 -22.93 -4.39 -6.19
C GLY A 16 -21.59 -4.37 -6.94
N ASP A 17 -21.58 -4.55 -8.25
CA ASP A 17 -20.39 -4.38 -9.10
C ASP A 17 -20.25 -2.95 -9.65
N ASN A 18 -21.18 -2.05 -9.31
CA ASN A 18 -21.08 -0.64 -9.69
C ASN A 18 -20.01 0.08 -8.84
N ILE A 19 -18.80 0.20 -9.40
CA ILE A 19 -17.65 0.89 -8.77
C ILE A 19 -17.93 2.39 -8.58
N ALA A 20 -18.88 2.97 -9.34
CA ALA A 20 -19.27 4.37 -9.25
C ALA A 20 -20.33 4.65 -8.16
N ASP A 21 -20.95 3.61 -7.58
CA ASP A 21 -21.92 3.80 -6.49
C ASP A 21 -21.19 4.08 -5.17
N GLY A 22 -21.37 5.29 -4.65
CA GLY A 22 -20.71 5.75 -3.43
C GLY A 22 -21.12 4.95 -2.19
N CYS A 23 -22.34 4.41 -2.17
CA CYS A 23 -22.83 3.59 -1.06
C CYS A 23 -22.09 2.25 -0.95
N ASN A 24 -21.55 1.76 -2.06
CA ASN A 24 -20.77 0.52 -2.08
C ASN A 24 -19.37 0.71 -1.44
N ARG A 25 -18.81 1.93 -1.47
CA ARG A 25 -17.60 2.28 -0.69
C ARG A 25 -17.85 2.38 0.82
N ILE A 26 -19.10 2.64 1.23
CA ILE A 26 -19.49 2.92 2.62
C ILE A 26 -19.83 1.65 3.39
N TYR A 27 -19.88 0.48 2.74
CA TYR A 27 -19.67 -0.80 3.41
C TYR A 27 -18.21 -0.90 3.88
N CYS A 28 -17.90 -0.05 4.86
CA CYS A 28 -16.90 -0.21 5.88
C CYS A 28 -16.85 -1.70 6.21
N GLN A 29 -15.85 -2.35 5.64
CA GLN A 29 -15.35 -3.62 6.14
C GLN A 29 -15.35 -3.47 7.67
N PRO A 30 -16.01 -4.39 8.42
CA PRO A 30 -15.93 -4.34 9.87
C PRO A 30 -14.46 -4.18 10.22
N LYS A 31 -14.14 -3.29 11.17
CA LYS A 31 -12.80 -3.24 11.75
C LYS A 31 -12.61 -4.60 12.41
N ILE A 32 -12.15 -5.58 11.62
CA ILE A 32 -11.70 -6.87 12.12
C ILE A 32 -10.65 -6.44 13.11
N ILE A 33 -10.97 -6.63 14.39
CA ILE A 33 -10.07 -6.39 15.49
C ILE A 33 -8.85 -7.21 15.10
N SER A 34 -7.79 -6.51 14.67
CA SER A 34 -6.52 -7.11 14.28
C SER A 34 -6.22 -8.17 15.33
N ARG A 35 -5.94 -9.41 14.92
CA ARG A 35 -5.48 -10.42 15.88
C ARG A 35 -4.29 -9.79 16.58
N ILE A 36 -4.46 -9.41 17.86
CA ILE A 36 -3.38 -8.86 18.66
C ILE A 36 -2.52 -10.07 18.98
N ILE A 37 -1.52 -10.31 18.15
CA ILE A 37 -0.58 -11.41 18.34
C ILE A 37 0.52 -10.86 19.23
N ARG A 38 0.41 -11.11 20.54
CA ARG A 38 1.36 -10.61 21.54
C ARG A 38 2.74 -11.23 21.37
N GLU A 39 2.80 -12.48 20.92
CA GLU A 39 4.05 -13.23 20.75
C GLU A 39 4.06 -13.84 19.35
N ILE A 40 4.90 -13.29 18.49
CA ILE A 40 5.15 -13.79 17.14
C ILE A 40 6.67 -13.92 17.00
N SER A 41 7.14 -15.06 16.50
CA SER A 41 8.57 -15.27 16.23
C SER A 41 9.04 -14.30 15.15
N GLU A 42 10.31 -13.90 15.19
CA GLU A 42 10.88 -12.98 14.20
C GLU A 42 10.75 -13.51 12.77
N GLU A 43 10.95 -14.81 12.58
CA GLU A 43 10.77 -15.50 11.30
C GLU A 43 9.33 -15.35 10.76
N THR A 44 8.34 -15.38 11.64
CA THR A 44 6.93 -15.20 11.25
C THR A 44 6.66 -13.75 10.87
N LYS A 45 7.29 -12.78 11.53
CA LYS A 45 7.19 -11.36 11.15
C LYS A 45 7.72 -11.15 9.73
N GLU A 46 8.90 -11.69 9.43
CA GLU A 46 9.51 -11.56 8.11
C GLU A 46 8.64 -12.17 7.02
N LYS A 47 8.11 -13.38 7.23
CA LYS A 47 7.17 -14.01 6.28
C LYS A 47 5.93 -13.16 6.02
N ILE A 48 5.28 -12.64 7.07
CA ILE A 48 4.11 -11.76 6.92
C ILE A 48 4.48 -10.50 6.14
N LEU A 49 5.64 -9.90 6.41
CA LEU A 49 6.07 -8.70 5.69
C LEU A 49 6.30 -9.00 4.20
N GLU A 50 6.93 -10.12 3.86
CA GLU A 50 7.15 -10.53 2.47
C GLU A 50 5.86 -10.85 1.73
N GLU A 51 4.94 -11.60 2.37
CA GLU A 51 3.62 -11.93 1.85
C GLU A 51 2.79 -10.69 1.53
N TYR A 52 2.96 -9.60 2.26
CA TYR A 52 2.26 -8.35 1.93
C TYR A 52 3.06 -7.49 0.94
N HIS A 53 4.39 -7.53 0.98
CA HIS A 53 5.23 -6.63 0.20
C HIS A 53 5.30 -7.02 -1.28
N ILE A 54 5.46 -8.32 -1.59
CA ILE A 54 5.66 -8.81 -2.95
C ILE A 54 4.36 -8.74 -3.79
N PRO A 55 3.23 -9.37 -3.41
CA PRO A 55 2.03 -9.40 -4.23
C PRO A 55 1.32 -8.03 -4.30
N SER A 56 1.57 -7.13 -3.34
CA SER A 56 1.09 -5.74 -3.43
C SER A 56 1.90 -4.88 -4.40
N GLY A 57 2.88 -5.45 -5.11
CA GLY A 57 3.69 -4.74 -6.10
C GLY A 57 4.74 -3.81 -5.49
N TYR A 58 5.44 -4.27 -4.44
CA TYR A 58 6.53 -3.50 -3.81
C TYR A 58 6.06 -2.14 -3.25
N CYS A 59 4.97 -2.21 -2.50
CA CYS A 59 4.29 -1.06 -1.92
C CYS A 59 5.20 -0.22 -1.01
N SER A 60 4.91 1.09 -0.96
CA SER A 60 5.63 2.04 -0.10
C SER A 60 5.45 1.71 1.39
N VAL A 61 6.37 2.21 2.23
CA VAL A 61 6.29 2.08 3.69
C VAL A 61 4.92 2.49 4.22
N ASN A 62 4.37 3.63 3.79
CA ASN A 62 3.08 4.13 4.26
C ASN A 62 1.92 3.20 3.86
N THR A 63 1.96 2.65 2.65
CA THR A 63 0.96 1.70 2.17
C THR A 63 1.01 0.41 2.98
N MET A 64 2.21 -0.12 3.25
CA MET A 64 2.39 -1.28 4.12
C MET A 64 1.87 -1.03 5.54
N LYS A 65 2.18 0.14 6.14
CA LYS A 65 1.66 0.53 7.46
C LYS A 65 0.14 0.52 7.49
N PHE A 66 -0.52 1.01 6.43
CA PHE A 66 -1.97 1.02 6.35
C PHE A 66 -2.58 -0.38 6.19
N LEU A 67 -1.97 -1.25 5.37
CA LEU A 67 -2.45 -2.61 5.13
C LEU A 67 -2.27 -3.51 6.35
N LEU A 68 -1.07 -3.50 6.94
CA LEU A 68 -0.73 -4.36 8.07
C LEU A 68 -1.50 -3.99 9.34
N LYS A 69 -1.70 -2.69 9.60
CA LYS A 69 -2.45 -2.21 10.77
C LYS A 69 -3.89 -2.75 10.84
N LYS A 70 -4.47 -3.17 9.71
CA LYS A 70 -5.82 -3.76 9.70
C LYS A 70 -5.83 -5.20 10.23
N ASN A 71 -4.78 -5.97 9.98
CA ASN A 71 -4.78 -7.42 10.17
C ASN A 71 -3.90 -7.86 11.34
N TYR A 72 -2.81 -7.15 11.61
CA TYR A 72 -1.80 -7.53 12.59
C TYR A 72 -1.36 -6.34 13.45
N MET A 73 -1.08 -6.63 14.72
CA MET A 73 -0.53 -5.66 15.65
C MET A 73 0.49 -6.36 16.55
N TRP A 74 1.76 -5.95 16.45
CA TRP A 74 2.85 -6.37 17.33
C TRP A 74 3.74 -5.17 17.67
N ASP A 75 4.53 -5.29 18.73
CA ASP A 75 5.42 -4.21 19.16
C ASP A 75 6.54 -3.98 18.14
N GLY A 76 6.74 -2.71 17.76
CA GLY A 76 7.74 -2.34 16.77
C GLY A 76 7.38 -2.61 15.31
N ILE A 77 6.14 -2.99 14.97
CA ILE A 77 5.70 -3.29 13.58
C ILE A 77 6.12 -2.23 12.55
N PHE A 78 6.07 -0.95 12.93
CA PHE A 78 6.47 0.14 12.03
C PHE A 78 7.97 0.15 11.70
N LYS A 79 8.82 -0.19 12.67
CA LYS A 79 10.27 -0.30 12.48
C LYS A 79 10.60 -1.51 11.60
N ASP A 80 9.89 -2.63 11.81
CA ASP A 80 10.07 -3.84 11.02
C ASP A 80 9.68 -3.62 9.55
N ILE A 81 8.59 -2.89 9.29
CA ILE A 81 8.19 -2.49 7.93
C ILE A 81 9.27 -1.64 7.26
N GLU A 82 9.80 -0.64 7.95
CA GLU A 82 10.85 0.23 7.42
C GLU A 82 12.12 -0.57 7.10
N LYS A 83 12.49 -1.51 7.96
CA LYS A 83 13.62 -2.43 7.76
C LYS A 83 13.39 -3.36 6.55
N CYS A 84 12.17 -3.88 6.37
CA CYS A 84 11.82 -4.73 5.23
C CYS A 84 11.94 -3.97 3.91
N VAL A 85 11.30 -2.79 3.81
CA VAL A 85 11.31 -1.99 2.57
C VAL A 85 12.72 -1.48 2.25
N SER A 86 13.52 -1.10 3.25
CA SER A 86 14.90 -0.64 3.04
C SER A 86 15.86 -1.74 2.59
N LYS A 87 15.61 -3.00 2.98
CA LYS A 87 16.36 -4.16 2.48
C LYS A 87 15.94 -4.61 1.08
N CYS A 88 14.76 -4.21 0.62
CA CYS A 88 14.22 -4.66 -0.66
C CYS A 88 14.98 -4.08 -1.85
N SER A 89 15.71 -4.94 -2.57
CA SER A 89 16.51 -4.54 -3.74
C SER A 89 15.68 -3.94 -4.88
N VAL A 90 14.43 -4.38 -5.05
CA VAL A 90 13.50 -3.85 -6.05
C VAL A 90 13.02 -2.45 -5.67
N CYS A 91 12.68 -2.22 -4.40
CA CYS A 91 12.33 -0.89 -3.90
C CYS A 91 13.53 0.08 -3.98
N LEU A 92 14.73 -0.38 -3.65
CA LEU A 92 15.95 0.44 -3.76
C LEU A 92 16.24 0.85 -5.21
N LYS A 93 16.10 -0.08 -6.16
CA LYS A 93 16.27 0.21 -7.60
C LYS A 93 15.18 1.13 -8.15
N SER A 94 13.94 1.00 -7.66
CA SER A 94 12.76 1.74 -8.16
C SER A 94 12.52 3.07 -7.45
N GLY A 95 13.02 3.26 -6.23
CA GLY A 95 12.84 4.47 -5.41
C GLY A 95 13.36 5.74 -6.08
N PHE A 96 14.30 5.61 -7.03
CA PHE A 96 14.79 6.71 -7.86
C PHE A 96 13.81 7.17 -8.95
N LYS A 97 12.85 6.31 -9.37
CA LYS A 97 11.91 6.60 -10.47
C LYS A 97 10.52 7.02 -9.99
N ILE A 98 10.13 6.68 -8.75
CA ILE A 98 8.75 6.85 -8.24
C ILE A 98 8.53 8.22 -7.58
N ARG A 99 9.59 8.96 -7.23
CA ARG A 99 9.43 10.33 -6.72
C ARG A 99 9.06 11.25 -7.87
N ASN A 100 7.78 11.61 -7.95
CA ASN A 100 7.22 12.62 -8.86
C ASN A 100 7.67 14.06 -8.47
N THR A 101 8.94 14.23 -8.11
CA THR A 101 9.58 15.52 -7.85
C THR A 101 10.50 15.82 -9.02
N LYS A 102 10.26 16.94 -9.73
CA LYS A 102 11.05 17.39 -10.89
C LYS A 102 12.56 17.51 -10.62
N LYS A 103 12.98 17.52 -9.35
CA LYS A 103 14.38 17.55 -8.93
C LYS A 103 14.80 16.18 -8.41
N ARG A 104 15.90 15.64 -8.96
CA ARG A 104 16.57 14.48 -8.37
C ARG A 104 17.02 14.87 -6.97
N VAL A 105 16.46 14.24 -5.94
CA VAL A 105 17.01 14.38 -4.59
C VAL A 105 18.30 13.57 -4.57
N ILE A 106 19.45 14.25 -4.55
CA ILE A 106 20.73 13.61 -4.29
C ILE A 106 20.67 13.13 -2.84
N ILE A 107 20.41 11.85 -2.64
CA ILE A 107 20.57 11.21 -1.34
C ILE A 107 22.05 10.88 -1.24
N PHE A 108 22.81 11.70 -0.51
CA PHE A 108 24.13 11.29 -0.08
C PHE A 108 23.95 10.11 0.88
N PRO A 109 24.57 8.95 0.63
CA PRO A 109 24.60 7.89 1.62
C PRO A 109 25.26 8.46 2.88
N ALA A 110 24.49 8.53 3.95
CA ALA A 110 25.07 8.80 5.25
C ALA A 110 25.98 7.61 5.59
N TYR A 111 27.27 7.90 5.73
CA TYR A 111 28.35 7.08 6.28
C TYR A 111 29.03 6.07 5.33
N LEU A 112 30.23 6.45 4.89
CA LEU A 112 31.48 5.72 5.06
C LEU A 112 32.58 6.72 5.45
#